data_AF-A0A143G8Q3-F1
#
_entry.id   AF-A0A143G8Q3-F1
#
_cell.length_a   1.000
_cell.length_b   1.000
_cell.length_c   1.000
_cell.angle_alpha   90.00
_cell.angle_beta   90.00
_cell.angle_gamma   90.00
#
_symmetry.space_group_name_H-M   'P 1'
#
loop_
_entity.id
_entity.type
_entity.pdbx_description
1 polymer ?
#
loop_
_entity_poly.entity_id
_entity_poly.type
_entity_poly.pdbx_seq_one_letter_code
_entity_poly.pdbx_strand_id
1 'polypeptide(L)'
;MDYTPVSFRSEKHVFELFQDLHATSPRQRDWNEGTISLIYTVGHKYSIGDDENLVKDILYIVAKKLGISTNERSTRQLIEAIIASKNKLKDKYIFIKPLYVYDHSGVTYSTTPFSCRWDSGQCGWIFTVAEEFKRVGLKWSHDVANENLKSELKEYDNYQQGNCWGFSINEVSNCGSCDTEHTESIECVSGFIGDYDDVTKQIVTDYLSGYPDLVAVYEKQSS
;
A
#
# COMPACT_ATOMS: atom_id res chain seq x y z
N MET A 1 18.12 3.02 -5.29
CA MET A 1 18.55 1.95 -6.20
C MET A 1 18.11 2.37 -7.59
N ASP A 2 19.03 2.45 -8.54
CA ASP A 2 18.65 2.62 -9.95
C ASP A 2 18.17 1.27 -10.44
N TYR A 3 16.85 1.05 -10.39
CA TYR A 3 16.26 -0.13 -11.02
C TYR A 3 16.42 0.03 -12.52
N THR A 4 17.05 -0.94 -13.17
CA THR A 4 16.99 -1.01 -14.63
C THR A 4 15.58 -1.50 -14.99
N PRO A 5 14.77 -0.70 -15.73
CA PRO A 5 13.48 -1.15 -16.24
C PRO A 5 13.62 -2.52 -16.90
N VAL A 6 12.82 -3.49 -16.44
CA VAL A 6 12.78 -4.79 -17.10
C VAL A 6 12.10 -4.57 -18.44
N SER A 7 12.78 -4.96 -19.52
CA SER A 7 12.24 -4.87 -20.87
C SER A 7 12.43 -6.21 -21.57
N PHE A 8 11.35 -6.68 -22.18
CA PHE A 8 11.35 -7.89 -22.99
C PHE A 8 10.74 -7.58 -24.35
N ARG A 9 11.26 -8.25 -25.37
CA ARG A 9 10.89 -7.94 -26.74
C ARG A 9 10.71 -9.22 -27.55
N SER A 10 9.63 -9.26 -28.30
CA SER A 10 9.38 -10.23 -29.38
C SER A 10 9.50 -9.53 -30.74
N GLU A 11 9.17 -10.24 -31.82
CA GLU A 11 9.05 -9.63 -33.15
C GLU A 11 7.82 -8.71 -33.28
N LYS A 12 6.81 -8.90 -32.43
CA LYS A 12 5.51 -8.21 -32.54
C LYS A 12 5.26 -7.20 -31.43
N HIS A 13 5.87 -7.41 -30.26
CA HIS A 13 5.58 -6.61 -29.08
C HIS A 13 6.83 -6.30 -28.28
N VAL A 14 6.79 -5.17 -27.57
CA VAL A 14 7.79 -4.75 -26.58
C VAL A 14 7.07 -4.50 -25.26
N PHE A 15 7.53 -5.17 -24.21
CA PHE A 15 7.12 -4.92 -22.83
C PHE A 15 8.18 -4.10 -22.11
N GLU A 16 7.76 -3.11 -21.34
CA GLU A 16 8.64 -2.32 -20.48
C GLU A 16 7.98 -2.10 -19.12
N LEU A 17 8.63 -2.58 -18.05
CA LEU A 17 8.29 -2.28 -16.67
C LEU A 17 9.07 -1.05 -16.20
N PHE A 18 8.39 -0.02 -15.75
CA PHE A 18 9.00 1.24 -15.30
C PHE A 18 8.58 1.61 -13.88
N GLN A 19 9.36 2.50 -13.24
CA GLN A 19 8.99 3.05 -11.94
C GLN A 19 7.91 4.12 -12.11
N ASP A 20 6.80 3.98 -11.38
CA ASP A 20 5.73 4.96 -11.36
C ASP A 20 6.04 6.08 -10.36
N LEU A 21 6.48 7.22 -10.88
CA LEU A 21 6.83 8.41 -10.08
C LEU A 21 5.59 9.23 -9.66
N HIS A 22 4.39 8.84 -10.11
CA HIS A 22 3.14 9.56 -9.89
C HIS A 22 2.05 8.66 -9.30
N ALA A 23 2.43 7.57 -8.64
CA ALA A 23 1.49 6.67 -7.99
C ALA A 23 0.65 7.39 -6.93
N THR A 24 -0.66 7.10 -6.94
CA THR A 24 -1.60 7.56 -5.93
C THR A 24 -1.33 6.85 -4.60
N SER A 25 -1.43 7.57 -3.48
CA SER A 25 -1.27 6.97 -2.15
C SER A 25 -2.30 5.86 -1.92
N PRO A 26 -1.89 4.68 -1.41
CA PRO A 26 -2.82 3.61 -1.10
C PRO A 26 -3.74 3.97 0.08
N ARG A 27 -3.48 5.08 0.77
CA ARG A 27 -4.30 5.62 1.86
C ARG A 27 -5.35 6.63 1.37
N GLN A 28 -5.41 6.92 0.08
CA GLN A 28 -6.47 7.76 -0.49
C GLN A 28 -7.75 6.93 -0.71
N ARG A 29 -8.65 6.97 0.27
CA ARG A 29 -9.84 6.09 0.31
C ARG A 29 -10.82 6.24 -0.85
N ASP A 30 -10.87 7.39 -1.51
CA ASP A 30 -11.70 7.58 -2.72
C ASP A 30 -11.25 6.67 -3.88
N TRP A 31 -10.00 6.22 -3.86
CA TRP A 31 -9.43 5.30 -4.86
C TRP A 31 -9.23 3.88 -4.33
N ASN A 32 -9.16 3.72 -3.01
CA ASN A 32 -8.95 2.43 -2.35
C ASN A 32 -10.03 2.15 -1.30
N GLU A 33 -11.27 1.94 -1.76
CA GLU A 33 -12.42 1.65 -0.90
C GLU A 33 -12.24 0.34 -0.09
N GLY A 34 -11.37 -0.56 -0.54
CA GLY A 34 -11.05 -1.82 0.12
C GLY A 34 -10.20 -1.68 1.39
N THR A 35 -9.50 -0.56 1.57
CA THR A 35 -8.67 -0.30 2.76
C THR A 35 -9.53 -0.19 4.02
N ILE A 36 -9.24 -1.02 5.02
CA ILE A 36 -9.99 -1.10 6.29
C ILE A 36 -9.16 -0.76 7.53
N SER A 37 -7.85 -0.57 7.39
CA SER A 37 -7.02 0.00 8.45
C SER A 37 -6.89 1.51 8.29
N LEU A 38 -6.53 2.16 9.39
CA LEU A 38 -6.24 3.58 9.48
C LEU A 38 -4.91 3.79 10.19
N ILE A 39 -4.13 4.74 9.68
CA ILE A 39 -2.84 5.17 10.19
C ILE A 39 -2.99 6.59 10.74
N TYR A 40 -2.71 6.73 12.03
CA TYR A 40 -2.58 8.02 12.68
C TYR A 40 -1.13 8.27 13.06
N THR A 41 -0.56 9.36 12.56
CA THR A 41 0.84 9.75 12.82
C THR A 41 0.92 11.04 13.62
N VAL A 42 1.84 11.12 14.57
CA VAL A 42 2.03 12.28 15.43
C VAL A 42 3.22 13.10 14.92
N GLY A 43 2.95 14.18 14.20
CA GLY A 43 3.95 15.23 13.91
C GLY A 43 5.21 14.79 13.17
N HIS A 44 5.15 13.72 12.38
CA HIS A 44 6.32 13.25 11.63
C HIS A 44 6.40 13.88 10.24
N LYS A 45 7.59 14.38 9.88
CA LYS A 45 7.88 15.15 8.65
C LYS A 45 7.58 14.40 7.34
N TYR A 46 7.49 13.07 7.39
CA TYR A 46 7.43 12.19 6.21
C TYR A 46 6.17 11.31 6.16
N SER A 47 5.34 11.31 7.21
CA SER A 47 4.16 10.45 7.30
C SER A 47 2.90 11.30 7.29
N ILE A 48 2.18 11.28 6.18
CA ILE A 48 0.88 11.94 6.06
C ILE A 48 -0.26 11.11 6.65
N GLY A 49 -0.06 9.79 6.82
CA GLY A 49 -1.08 8.90 7.39
C GLY A 49 -2.41 8.95 6.62
N ASP A 50 -3.49 8.57 7.30
CA ASP A 50 -4.85 8.84 6.86
C ASP A 50 -5.32 10.24 7.30
N ASP A 51 -6.36 10.77 6.66
CA ASP A 51 -6.99 12.03 7.06
C ASP A 51 -7.37 12.03 8.54
N GLU A 52 -6.90 13.03 9.29
CA GLU A 52 -7.07 13.04 10.74
C GLU A 52 -8.54 13.17 11.16
N ASN A 53 -9.40 13.85 10.39
CA ASN A 53 -10.81 13.97 10.72
C ASN A 53 -11.51 12.62 10.60
N LEU A 54 -11.25 11.88 9.51
CA LEU A 54 -11.74 10.51 9.33
C LEU A 54 -11.28 9.60 10.48
N VAL A 55 -9.99 9.63 10.80
CA VAL A 55 -9.42 8.86 11.92
C VAL A 55 -10.17 9.17 13.21
N LYS A 56 -10.37 10.46 13.50
CA LYS A 56 -11.03 10.94 14.71
C LYS A 56 -12.49 10.52 14.78
N ASP A 57 -13.24 10.60 13.68
CA ASP A 57 -14.64 10.21 13.60
C ASP A 57 -14.83 8.71 13.87
N ILE A 58 -13.97 7.87 13.29
CA ILE A 58 -14.00 6.42 13.53
C ILE A 58 -13.67 6.11 15.00
N LEU A 59 -12.66 6.77 15.56
CA LEU A 59 -12.29 6.59 16.97
C LEU A 59 -13.41 7.04 17.92
N TYR A 60 -14.19 8.08 17.56
CA TYR A 60 -15.35 8.50 18.35
C TYR A 60 -16.42 7.43 18.44
N ILE A 61 -16.70 6.72 17.33
CA ILE A 61 -17.66 5.61 17.32
C ILE A 61 -17.20 4.51 18.29
N VAL A 62 -15.92 4.14 18.25
CA VAL A 62 -15.35 3.15 19.16
C VAL A 62 -15.37 3.64 20.61
N ALA A 63 -14.94 4.87 20.88
CA ALA A 63 -14.92 5.45 22.21
C ALA A 63 -16.31 5.45 22.85
N LYS A 64 -17.34 5.85 22.10
CA LYS A 64 -18.74 5.83 22.55
C LYS A 64 -19.22 4.42 22.92
N LYS A 65 -18.92 3.41 22.10
CA LYS A 65 -19.24 2.00 22.38
C LYS A 65 -18.53 1.47 23.64
N LEU A 66 -17.35 2.01 23.95
CA LEU A 66 -16.57 1.64 25.13
C LEU A 66 -16.91 2.46 26.38
N GLY A 67 -17.82 3.44 26.28
CA GLY A 67 -18.16 4.35 27.39
C GLY A 67 -17.04 5.33 27.73
N ILE A 68 -16.16 5.62 26.77
CA ILE A 68 -15.04 6.55 26.92
C ILE A 68 -15.52 7.94 26.54
N SER A 69 -15.33 8.93 27.43
CA SER A 69 -15.66 10.34 27.14
C SER A 69 -14.94 10.83 25.89
N THR A 70 -15.61 11.59 25.02
CA THR A 70 -15.03 12.11 23.78
C THR A 70 -14.74 13.61 23.85
N ASN A 71 -15.18 14.29 24.90
CA ASN A 71 -15.12 15.75 25.01
C ASN A 71 -13.67 16.24 25.12
N GLU A 72 -13.33 17.25 24.31
CA GLU A 72 -12.06 17.99 24.35
C GLU A 72 -10.81 17.11 24.17
N ARG A 73 -10.94 15.95 23.53
CA ARG A 73 -9.80 15.06 23.26
C ARG A 73 -9.22 15.28 21.87
N SER A 74 -7.90 15.35 21.81
CA SER A 74 -7.16 15.16 20.56
C SER A 74 -7.27 13.70 20.10
N THR A 75 -7.00 13.46 18.82
CA THR A 75 -6.98 12.12 18.21
C THR A 75 -6.03 11.18 18.98
N ARG A 76 -4.83 11.69 19.32
CA ARG A 76 -3.88 11.01 20.19
C ARG A 76 -4.47 10.62 21.55
N GLN A 77 -5.11 11.57 22.25
CA GLN A 77 -5.71 11.31 23.57
C GLN A 77 -6.84 10.28 23.50
N LEU A 78 -7.60 10.24 22.41
CA LEU A 78 -8.63 9.20 22.19
C LEU A 78 -7.99 7.82 22.05
N ILE A 79 -6.96 7.69 21.22
CA ILE A 79 -6.22 6.44 21.03
C ILE A 79 -5.64 5.95 22.35
N GLU A 80 -4.94 6.82 23.08
CA GLU A 80 -4.34 6.50 24.38
C GLU A 80 -5.41 6.05 25.39
N ALA A 81 -6.58 6.72 25.43
CA ALA A 81 -7.69 6.33 26.29
C ALA A 81 -8.31 4.98 25.89
N ILE A 82 -8.44 4.68 24.60
CA ILE A 82 -8.92 3.38 24.10
C ILE A 82 -7.94 2.28 24.46
N ILE A 83 -6.63 2.49 24.26
CA ILE A 83 -5.58 1.52 24.61
C ILE A 83 -5.61 1.22 26.12
N ALA A 84 -5.69 2.27 26.95
CA ALA A 84 -5.74 2.17 28.40
C ALA A 84 -7.05 1.60 28.96
N SER A 85 -8.11 1.54 28.14
CA SER A 85 -9.41 1.03 28.57
C SER A 85 -9.34 -0.44 28.98
N LYS A 86 -9.88 -0.72 30.18
CA LYS A 86 -10.07 -2.07 30.74
C LYS A 86 -11.43 -2.67 30.36
N ASN A 87 -12.18 -2.01 29.48
CA ASN A 87 -13.46 -2.52 29.01
C ASN A 87 -13.25 -3.83 28.23
N LYS A 88 -13.84 -4.93 28.72
CA LYS A 88 -13.71 -6.28 28.13
C LYS A 88 -14.28 -6.39 26.70
N LEU A 89 -15.01 -5.38 26.23
CA LEU A 89 -15.54 -5.31 24.87
C LEU A 89 -14.58 -4.64 23.87
N LYS A 90 -13.42 -4.13 24.30
CA LYS A 90 -12.45 -3.45 23.42
C LYS A 90 -12.12 -4.27 22.16
N ASP A 91 -11.79 -5.53 22.36
CA ASP A 91 -11.40 -6.47 21.29
C ASP A 91 -12.58 -6.85 20.36
N LYS A 92 -13.82 -6.48 20.73
CA LYS A 92 -14.98 -6.62 19.83
C LYS A 92 -15.12 -5.46 18.85
N TYR A 93 -14.42 -4.36 19.07
CA TYR A 93 -14.62 -3.12 18.32
C TYR A 93 -13.38 -2.60 17.62
N ILE A 94 -12.18 -2.84 18.16
CA ILE A 94 -10.94 -2.27 17.61
C ILE A 94 -9.76 -3.20 17.82
N PHE A 95 -8.90 -3.26 16.81
CA PHE A 95 -7.57 -3.85 16.86
C PHE A 95 -6.55 -2.76 16.55
N ILE A 96 -5.60 -2.51 17.46
CA ILE A 96 -4.68 -1.37 17.38
C ILE A 96 -3.24 -1.81 17.71
N LYS A 97 -2.28 -1.27 16.94
CA LYS A 97 -0.85 -1.46 17.18
C LYS A 97 -0.10 -0.13 17.14
N PRO A 98 1.00 0.00 17.89
CA PRO A 98 1.93 1.11 17.69
C PRO A 98 2.50 1.07 16.27
N LEU A 99 2.77 2.24 15.71
CA LEU A 99 3.47 2.41 14.44
C LEU A 99 4.84 3.01 14.73
N TYR A 100 5.87 2.34 14.23
CA TYR A 100 7.27 2.78 14.32
C TYR A 100 7.75 3.18 12.93
N VAL A 101 8.66 4.14 12.91
CA VAL A 101 9.37 4.58 11.70
C VAL A 101 10.87 4.40 11.91
N TYR A 102 11.58 4.06 10.85
CA TYR A 102 13.04 4.15 10.74
C TYR A 102 13.37 5.03 9.52
N ASP A 103 14.14 6.09 9.74
CA ASP A 103 14.47 7.12 8.76
C ASP A 103 15.99 7.24 8.59
N HIS A 104 16.55 6.50 7.63
CA HIS A 104 17.99 6.49 7.35
C HIS A 104 18.24 6.35 5.84
N SER A 105 18.24 7.50 5.13
CA SER A 105 18.34 7.57 3.66
C SER A 105 17.16 6.94 2.90
N GLY A 106 16.07 6.70 3.62
CA GLY A 106 14.81 6.10 3.20
C GLY A 106 13.94 5.92 4.44
N VAL A 107 12.63 5.79 4.26
CA VAL A 107 11.67 5.67 5.36
C VAL A 107 11.03 4.28 5.31
N THR A 108 11.05 3.56 6.42
CA THR A 108 10.31 2.31 6.57
C THR A 108 9.49 2.27 7.86
N TYR A 109 8.39 1.53 7.84
CA TYR A 109 7.40 1.45 8.91
C TYR A 109 7.20 0.03 9.42
N SER A 110 6.96 -0.10 10.72
CA SER A 110 6.68 -1.40 11.35
C SER A 110 5.74 -1.27 12.54
N THR A 111 5.13 -2.39 12.94
CA THR A 111 4.39 -2.48 14.21
C THR A 111 5.25 -2.94 15.38
N THR A 112 6.55 -3.14 15.15
CA THR A 112 7.55 -3.47 16.16
C THR A 112 8.68 -2.44 16.15
N PRO A 113 9.30 -2.12 17.30
CA PRO A 113 10.42 -1.19 17.34
C PRO A 113 11.60 -1.64 16.48
N PHE A 114 12.31 -0.69 15.87
CA PHE A 114 13.63 -0.93 15.28
C PHE A 114 14.73 -0.81 16.35
N SER A 115 15.90 -1.38 16.08
CA SER A 115 17.03 -1.36 17.02
C SER A 115 17.78 -0.02 17.07
N CYS A 116 17.65 0.81 16.02
CA CYS A 116 18.37 2.08 15.91
C CYS A 116 17.79 3.15 16.85
N ARG A 117 18.59 3.69 17.76
CA ARG A 117 18.11 4.66 18.76
C ARG A 117 18.01 6.10 18.27
N TRP A 118 18.72 6.42 17.19
CA TRP A 118 18.85 7.79 16.69
C TRP A 118 17.80 8.09 15.63
N ASP A 119 17.62 7.14 14.72
CA ASP A 119 16.86 7.30 13.49
C ASP A 119 15.54 6.53 13.51
N SER A 120 15.15 5.96 14.66
CA SER A 120 13.88 5.25 14.79
C SER A 120 13.11 5.59 16.06
N GLY A 121 11.79 5.42 16.00
CA GLY A 121 10.91 5.67 17.13
C GLY A 121 9.45 5.38 16.80
N GLN A 122 8.60 5.38 17.83
CA GLN A 122 7.16 5.31 17.62
C GLN A 122 6.69 6.63 17.02
N CYS A 123 6.11 6.59 15.83
CA CYS A 123 5.58 7.75 15.13
C CYS A 123 4.05 7.83 15.15
N GLY A 124 3.36 6.82 15.65
CA GLY A 124 1.91 6.80 15.66
C GLY A 124 1.28 5.47 16.04
N TRP A 125 0.12 5.20 15.43
CA TRP A 125 -0.62 3.96 15.54
C TRP A 125 -1.26 3.59 14.22
N ILE A 126 -1.39 2.30 14.00
CA ILE A 126 -2.23 1.72 12.96
C ILE A 126 -3.31 0.88 13.62
N PHE A 127 -4.55 1.00 13.15
CA PHE A 127 -5.68 0.29 13.72
C PHE A 127 -6.76 -0.02 12.70
N THR A 128 -7.62 -0.99 13.00
CA THR A 128 -8.85 -1.27 12.26
C THR A 128 -10.00 -1.49 13.25
N VAL A 129 -11.23 -1.29 12.79
CA VAL A 129 -12.43 -1.37 13.64
C VAL A 129 -13.49 -2.28 13.03
N ALA A 130 -14.36 -2.83 13.88
CA ALA A 130 -15.43 -3.73 13.43
C ALA A 130 -16.40 -3.08 12.43
N GLU A 131 -16.57 -1.76 12.46
CA GLU A 131 -17.38 -1.04 11.48
C GLU A 131 -16.74 -1.00 10.08
N GLU A 132 -15.41 -0.94 9.98
CA GLU A 132 -14.72 -0.96 8.69
C GLU A 132 -14.85 -2.32 8.02
N PHE A 133 -14.77 -3.40 8.80
CA PHE A 133 -15.06 -4.75 8.33
C PHE A 133 -16.49 -4.85 7.78
N LYS A 134 -17.46 -4.31 8.52
CA LYS A 134 -18.86 -4.30 8.09
C LYS A 134 -19.07 -3.49 6.81
N ARG A 135 -18.36 -2.36 6.65
CA ARG A 135 -18.43 -1.48 5.47
C ARG A 135 -18.07 -2.23 4.19
N VAL A 136 -17.04 -3.08 4.23
CA VAL A 136 -16.58 -3.88 3.09
C VAL A 136 -17.20 -5.29 3.03
N GLY A 137 -18.19 -5.59 3.87
CA GLY A 137 -18.86 -6.89 3.90
C GLY A 137 -18.04 -8.04 4.49
N LEU A 138 -16.95 -7.75 5.22
CA LEU A 138 -16.13 -8.73 5.92
C LEU A 138 -16.62 -8.99 7.35
N LYS A 139 -16.35 -10.19 7.85
CA LYS A 139 -16.66 -10.57 9.23
C LYS A 139 -15.50 -10.19 10.15
N TRP A 140 -15.81 -9.47 11.24
CA TRP A 140 -14.82 -9.13 12.26
C TRP A 140 -14.19 -10.37 12.90
N SER A 141 -12.86 -10.40 12.92
CA SER A 141 -12.03 -11.33 13.67
C SER A 141 -10.70 -10.65 13.96
N HIS A 142 -10.12 -10.91 15.13
CA HIS A 142 -8.81 -10.37 15.50
C HIS A 142 -7.68 -10.87 14.60
N ASP A 143 -7.74 -12.14 14.18
CA ASP A 143 -6.71 -12.73 13.31
C ASP A 143 -6.75 -12.07 11.93
N VAL A 144 -7.96 -11.95 11.36
CA VAL A 144 -8.18 -11.29 10.07
C VAL A 144 -7.84 -9.80 10.15
N ALA A 145 -8.16 -9.12 11.26
CA ALA A 145 -7.76 -7.73 11.51
C ALA A 145 -6.23 -7.58 11.54
N ASN A 146 -5.53 -8.49 12.18
CA ASN A 146 -4.07 -8.47 12.24
C ASN A 146 -3.42 -8.76 10.89
N GLU A 147 -3.98 -9.66 10.09
CA GLU A 147 -3.50 -9.99 8.74
C GLU A 147 -3.70 -8.81 7.77
N ASN A 148 -4.91 -8.25 7.70
CA ASN A 148 -5.20 -7.09 6.85
C ASN A 148 -4.34 -5.89 7.24
N LEU A 149 -4.23 -5.60 8.55
CA LEU A 149 -3.41 -4.50 9.04
C LEU A 149 -1.94 -4.66 8.64
N LYS A 150 -1.38 -5.87 8.73
CA LYS A 150 -0.01 -6.13 8.27
C LYS A 150 0.14 -5.97 6.76
N SER A 151 -0.83 -6.45 5.98
CA SER A 151 -0.82 -6.35 4.52
C SER A 151 -0.87 -4.89 4.07
N GLU A 152 -1.82 -4.13 4.60
CA GLU A 152 -2.00 -2.70 4.29
C GLU A 152 -0.81 -1.85 4.80
N LEU A 153 -0.19 -2.22 5.92
CA LEU A 153 1.05 -1.58 6.34
C LEU A 153 2.20 -1.88 5.39
N LYS A 154 2.33 -3.11 4.88
CA LYS A 154 3.35 -3.46 3.88
C LYS A 154 3.15 -2.66 2.59
N GLU A 155 1.92 -2.52 2.13
CA GLU A 155 1.59 -1.69 0.97
C GLU A 155 1.94 -0.21 1.20
N TYR A 156 1.55 0.35 2.35
CA TYR A 156 1.92 1.72 2.72
C TYR A 156 3.45 1.92 2.82
N ASP A 157 4.16 0.95 3.39
CA ASP A 157 5.62 0.95 3.50
C ASP A 157 6.30 0.93 2.12
N ASN A 158 5.79 0.11 1.19
CA ASN A 158 6.26 0.08 -0.20
C ASN A 158 6.03 1.42 -0.91
N TYR A 159 4.85 2.01 -0.74
CA TYR A 159 4.55 3.32 -1.29
C TYR A 159 5.53 4.39 -0.78
N GLN A 160 5.80 4.41 0.53
CA GLN A 160 6.69 5.39 1.15
C GLN A 160 8.16 5.20 0.73
N GLN A 161 8.55 4.00 0.33
CA GLN A 161 9.87 3.69 -0.23
C GLN A 161 9.97 3.99 -1.75
N GLY A 162 8.85 4.36 -2.39
CA GLY A 162 8.80 4.58 -3.84
C GLY A 162 8.79 3.30 -4.66
N ASN A 163 8.42 2.16 -4.05
CA ASN A 163 8.24 0.87 -4.72
C ASN A 163 6.87 0.86 -5.43
N CYS A 164 6.76 1.73 -6.42
CA CYS A 164 5.59 1.96 -7.26
C CYS A 164 5.97 1.71 -8.71
N TRP A 165 5.12 1.01 -9.45
CA TRP A 165 5.46 0.48 -10.76
C TRP A 165 4.32 0.63 -11.74
N GLY A 166 4.69 0.68 -13.02
CA GLY A 166 3.79 0.56 -14.14
C GLY A 166 4.45 -0.23 -15.27
N PHE A 167 3.66 -0.62 -16.25
CA PHE A 167 4.16 -1.29 -17.45
C PHE A 167 3.56 -0.69 -18.71
N SER A 168 4.29 -0.81 -19.81
CA SER A 168 3.77 -0.56 -21.15
C SER A 168 3.94 -1.77 -22.06
N ILE A 169 3.00 -1.94 -22.98
CA ILE A 169 3.06 -2.91 -24.08
C ILE A 169 2.90 -2.13 -25.38
N ASN A 170 3.89 -2.23 -26.25
CA ASN A 170 3.91 -1.55 -27.54
C ASN A 170 3.90 -2.58 -28.68
N GLU A 171 3.10 -2.35 -29.72
CA GLU A 171 3.13 -3.15 -30.96
C GLU A 171 4.28 -2.69 -31.83
N VAL A 172 5.01 -3.65 -32.39
CA VAL A 172 6.10 -3.43 -33.34
C VAL A 172 5.53 -3.56 -34.75
N SER A 173 5.71 -2.52 -35.56
CA SER A 173 5.33 -2.52 -36.97
C SER A 173 6.44 -1.97 -37.85
N ASN A 174 6.48 -2.42 -39.10
CA ASN A 174 7.38 -1.89 -40.12
C ASN A 174 6.57 -1.11 -41.14
N CYS A 175 7.02 0.10 -41.48
CA CYS A 175 6.34 0.93 -42.47
C CYS A 175 6.92 0.64 -43.87
N GLY A 176 6.07 0.34 -44.86
CA GLY A 176 6.55 0.10 -46.24
C GLY A 176 7.20 1.33 -46.91
N SER A 177 7.18 2.49 -46.26
CA SER A 177 7.76 3.75 -46.72
C SER A 177 9.10 4.11 -46.07
N CYS A 178 9.60 3.30 -45.13
CA CYS A 178 10.80 3.59 -44.36
C CYS A 178 11.49 2.30 -43.90
N ASP A 179 12.82 2.27 -43.89
CA ASP A 179 13.59 1.15 -43.34
C ASP A 179 13.71 1.22 -41.80
N THR A 180 12.75 1.88 -41.13
CA THR A 180 12.74 2.09 -39.69
C THR A 180 11.55 1.38 -39.07
N GLU A 181 11.80 0.73 -37.95
CA GLU A 181 10.78 0.11 -37.12
C GLU A 181 10.00 1.16 -36.33
N HIS A 182 8.70 0.95 -36.22
CA HIS A 182 7.78 1.77 -35.43
C HIS A 182 7.22 0.99 -34.26
N THR A 183 7.05 1.67 -33.13
CA THR A 183 6.35 1.15 -31.96
C THR A 183 5.14 2.02 -31.64
N GLU A 184 3.98 1.39 -31.46
CA GLU A 184 2.75 2.07 -31.02
C GLU A 184 2.27 1.49 -29.69
N SER A 185 1.96 2.36 -28.72
CA SER A 185 1.49 1.94 -27.40
C SER A 185 0.11 1.32 -27.49
N ILE A 186 0.00 0.07 -27.04
CA ILE A 186 -1.28 -0.66 -26.91
C ILE A 186 -1.82 -0.49 -25.50
N GLU A 187 -0.97 -0.73 -24.50
CA GLU A 187 -1.33 -0.65 -23.09
C GLU A 187 -0.28 0.14 -22.32
N CYS A 188 -0.74 0.93 -21.37
CA CYS A 188 0.10 1.60 -20.38
C CYS A 188 -0.69 1.69 -19.08
N VAL A 189 -0.30 0.88 -18.10
CA VAL A 189 -1.01 0.76 -16.82
C VAL A 189 -0.03 1.03 -15.70
N SER A 190 -0.44 1.85 -14.73
CA SER A 190 0.37 2.22 -13.57
C SER A 190 -0.42 2.07 -12.26
N GLY A 191 0.20 2.39 -11.13
CA GLY A 191 -0.42 2.27 -9.80
C GLY A 191 -0.21 0.91 -9.11
N PHE A 192 0.72 0.08 -9.57
CA PHE A 192 1.11 -1.12 -8.84
C PHE A 192 2.05 -0.76 -7.69
N ILE A 193 1.74 -1.20 -6.47
CA ILE A 193 2.55 -0.92 -5.28
C ILE A 193 3.01 -2.25 -4.70
N GLY A 194 4.32 -2.42 -4.53
CA GLY A 194 4.85 -3.66 -3.99
C GLY A 194 6.33 -3.88 -4.30
N ASP A 195 6.86 -4.98 -3.79
CA ASP A 195 8.22 -5.42 -4.11
C ASP A 195 8.34 -5.70 -5.61
N TYR A 196 9.47 -5.31 -6.22
CA TYR A 196 9.69 -5.36 -7.65
C TYR A 196 9.38 -6.73 -8.28
N ASP A 197 9.90 -7.81 -7.69
CA ASP A 197 9.72 -9.18 -8.21
C ASP A 197 8.26 -9.65 -8.10
N ASP A 198 7.58 -9.28 -7.02
CA ASP A 198 6.19 -9.68 -6.78
C ASP A 198 5.27 -8.96 -7.78
N VAL A 199 5.48 -7.65 -7.98
CA VAL A 199 4.71 -6.85 -8.94
C VAL A 199 4.97 -7.30 -10.37
N THR A 200 6.22 -7.61 -10.72
CA THR A 200 6.55 -8.15 -12.05
C THR A 200 5.80 -9.45 -12.32
N LYS A 201 5.80 -10.39 -11.38
CA LYS A 201 5.07 -11.67 -11.51
C LYS A 201 3.56 -11.46 -11.62
N GLN A 202 3.01 -10.53 -10.85
CA GLN A 202 1.60 -10.17 -10.93
C GLN A 202 1.25 -9.64 -12.32
N ILE A 203 1.99 -8.66 -12.82
CA ILE A 203 1.78 -8.06 -14.15
C ILE A 203 1.87 -9.13 -15.25
N VAL A 204 2.86 -10.01 -15.19
CA VAL A 204 3.02 -11.10 -16.15
C VAL A 204 1.80 -12.03 -16.13
N THR A 205 1.32 -12.39 -14.94
CA THR A 205 0.20 -13.32 -14.80
C THR A 205 -1.12 -12.70 -15.29
N ASP A 206 -1.38 -11.46 -14.91
CA ASP A 206 -2.68 -10.82 -15.10
C ASP A 206 -2.82 -10.17 -16.48
N TYR A 207 -1.75 -9.56 -17.01
CA TYR A 207 -1.80 -8.73 -18.22
C TYR A 207 -1.08 -9.35 -19.42
N LEU A 208 0.08 -10.01 -19.21
CA LEU A 208 0.82 -10.61 -20.34
C LEU A 208 0.19 -11.90 -20.87
N SER A 209 -0.81 -12.48 -20.19
CA SER A 209 -1.54 -13.66 -20.68
C SER A 209 -2.17 -13.47 -22.07
N GLY A 210 -2.49 -12.23 -22.46
CA GLY A 210 -2.97 -11.86 -23.79
C GLY A 210 -1.90 -11.81 -24.89
N TYR A 211 -0.61 -11.93 -24.53
CA TYR A 211 0.55 -11.76 -25.41
C TYR A 211 1.47 -12.98 -25.33
N PRO A 212 1.10 -14.13 -25.95
CA PRO A 212 1.85 -15.38 -25.81
C PRO A 212 3.31 -15.30 -26.27
N ASP A 213 3.60 -14.41 -27.22
CA ASP A 213 4.95 -14.14 -27.71
C ASP A 213 5.84 -13.46 -26.65
N LEU A 214 5.28 -12.56 -25.84
CA LEU A 214 6.00 -11.95 -24.72
C LEU A 214 6.18 -12.94 -23.56
N VAL A 215 5.16 -13.75 -23.24
CA VAL A 215 5.25 -14.80 -22.21
C VAL A 215 6.37 -15.79 -22.53
N ALA A 216 6.45 -16.24 -23.79
CA ALA A 216 7.51 -17.16 -24.23
C ALA A 216 8.92 -16.56 -24.12
N VAL A 217 9.07 -15.24 -24.21
CA VAL A 217 10.35 -14.55 -23.99
C VAL A 217 10.66 -14.48 -22.49
N TYR A 218 9.68 -14.10 -21.67
CA TYR A 218 9.83 -14.00 -20.22
C TYR A 218 10.24 -15.32 -19.56
N GLU A 219 9.60 -16.43 -19.94
CA GLU A 219 9.89 -17.76 -19.40
C GLU A 219 11.32 -18.22 -19.72
N LYS A 220 11.83 -17.90 -20.92
CA LYS A 220 13.21 -18.22 -21.32
C LYS A 220 14.27 -17.41 -20.58
N GLN A 221 13.93 -16.21 -20.14
CA GLN A 221 14.86 -15.37 -19.37
C GLN A 221 14.85 -15.71 -17.88
N SER A 222 13.78 -16.37 -17.41
CA SER A 222 13.60 -16.78 -16.02
C SER A 222 14.10 -18.21 -15.71
N SER A 223 14.57 -18.95 -16.74
CA SER A 223 15.11 -20.33 -16.66
C SER A 223 16.64 -20.35 -16.61
#